data_AF-A0A387BEN2-F1
#
_entry.id   AF-A0A387BEN2-F1
#
_cell.length_a   1.000
_cell.length_b   1.000
_cell.length_c   1.000
_cell.angle_alpha   90.00
_cell.angle_beta   90.00
_cell.angle_gamma   90.00
#
_symmetry.space_group_name_H-M   'P 1'
#
loop_
_entity.id
_entity.type
_entity.pdbx_description
1 polymer ?
#
loop_
_entity_poly.entity_id
_entity_poly.type
_entity_poly.pdbx_seq_one_letter_code
_entity_poly.pdbx_strand_id
1 'polypeptide(L)'
;MTTTGQVVAGMGDAPGSRVGRGTCQSVNWAAGAAVVNFAGKNVAMPMVGTAPVPGQECMVGLWAGHPVCLGPLAHPSLGVVAGAPSNGRIPITGDDGVTYLAAYDPNVASWTAGQRVALMWAGGAGGGPVVAVKLSADPAPPPVDPGPPDIGGGAATRDLFFDAAWSGSQNGSGNTGNGNFWTDLVYAGSSTLGGYGYGTAIGDTIPDGASIQQVEIFLDARQALYSGPNIGLHTLINRQGVLTVDQAVTVALGSGWRGLPAGFGDQLKTGARRGIGFAHGGYSIFNPAGVNQSGRLHVRATW
;
A
#
# COMPACT_ATOMS: atom_id res chain seq x y z
N MET A 1 -37.08 -23.41 -24.14
CA MET A 1 -36.16 -22.66 -23.26
C MET A 1 -34.76 -22.96 -23.72
N THR A 2 -34.18 -22.08 -24.53
CA THR A 2 -32.80 -22.21 -24.99
C THR A 2 -32.21 -20.82 -24.87
N THR A 3 -31.30 -20.66 -23.92
CA THR A 3 -30.65 -19.40 -23.56
C THR A 3 -29.69 -19.02 -24.68
N THR A 4 -30.00 -17.93 -25.38
CA THR A 4 -29.15 -17.38 -26.44
C THR A 4 -27.92 -16.72 -25.81
N GLY A 5 -26.74 -17.28 -26.07
CA GLY A 5 -25.47 -16.74 -25.63
C GLY A 5 -25.20 -15.36 -26.23
N GLN A 6 -24.97 -14.38 -25.37
CA GLN A 6 -24.50 -13.06 -25.78
C GLN A 6 -22.98 -13.11 -25.89
N VAL A 7 -22.48 -13.01 -27.12
CA VAL A 7 -21.05 -12.88 -27.43
C VAL A 7 -20.58 -11.50 -26.98
N VAL A 8 -19.74 -11.46 -25.95
CA VAL A 8 -19.01 -10.25 -25.55
C VAL A 8 -17.93 -10.01 -26.61
N ALA A 9 -18.11 -8.97 -27.42
CA ALA A 9 -17.07 -8.51 -28.33
C ALA A 9 -15.86 -8.07 -27.50
N GLY A 10 -14.73 -8.74 -27.72
CA GLY A 10 -13.48 -8.52 -26.99
C GLY A 10 -12.99 -7.07 -27.09
N MET A 11 -12.69 -6.48 -25.94
CA MET A 11 -11.77 -5.36 -25.85
C MET A 11 -10.35 -5.91 -26.00
N GLY A 12 -9.63 -5.44 -27.01
CA GLY A 12 -8.24 -5.83 -27.26
C GLY A 12 -7.31 -5.51 -26.09
N ASP A 13 -6.56 -6.53 -25.71
CA ASP A 13 -5.33 -6.63 -24.91
C ASP A 13 -4.72 -5.35 -24.30
N ALA A 14 -4.86 -5.23 -22.96
CA ALA A 14 -3.78 -5.01 -21.98
C ALA A 14 -4.35 -5.05 -20.54
N PRO A 15 -3.70 -5.71 -19.55
CA PRO A 15 -4.12 -5.71 -18.16
C PRO A 15 -3.67 -4.41 -17.47
N GLY A 16 -4.29 -3.31 -17.87
CA GLY A 16 -4.30 -2.06 -17.11
C GLY A 16 -5.76 -1.71 -16.86
N SER A 17 -6.08 -1.25 -15.66
CA SER A 17 -7.41 -0.72 -15.32
C SER A 17 -7.79 0.41 -16.26
N ARG A 18 -8.45 0.11 -17.39
CA ARG A 18 -8.91 1.11 -18.34
C ARG A 18 -10.20 1.69 -17.81
N VAL A 19 -10.12 2.91 -17.31
CA VAL A 19 -11.29 3.75 -17.05
C VAL A 19 -11.66 4.43 -18.36
N GLY A 20 -12.91 4.26 -18.79
CA GLY A 20 -13.49 4.90 -19.96
C GLY A 20 -14.61 5.87 -19.59
N ARG A 21 -15.11 6.59 -20.60
CA ARG A 21 -16.28 7.47 -20.47
C ARG A 21 -17.47 6.86 -21.19
N GLY A 22 -18.65 7.02 -20.62
CA GLY A 22 -19.92 6.68 -21.26
C GLY A 22 -20.98 7.72 -20.93
N THR A 23 -22.14 7.62 -21.57
CA THR A 23 -23.29 8.49 -21.28
C THR A 23 -24.43 7.65 -20.70
N CYS A 24 -24.86 7.96 -19.47
CA CYS A 24 -26.01 7.31 -18.86
C CYS A 24 -27.25 7.52 -19.73
N GLN A 25 -27.95 6.44 -20.09
CA GLN A 25 -29.21 6.47 -20.83
C GLN A 25 -30.40 6.29 -19.91
N SER A 26 -30.28 5.43 -18.90
CA SER A 26 -31.30 5.19 -17.89
C SER A 26 -30.71 4.57 -16.62
N VAL A 27 -31.43 4.66 -15.51
CA VAL A 27 -31.06 4.02 -14.23
C VAL A 27 -32.17 3.08 -13.80
N ASN A 28 -31.80 1.83 -13.51
CA ASN A 28 -32.66 0.85 -12.87
C ASN A 28 -32.30 0.76 -11.39
N TRP A 29 -33.05 1.50 -10.57
CA TRP A 29 -32.84 1.56 -9.12
C TRP A 29 -33.07 0.22 -8.42
N ALA A 30 -34.03 -0.58 -8.89
CA ALA A 30 -34.33 -1.88 -8.29
C ALA A 30 -33.19 -2.89 -8.51
N ALA A 31 -32.48 -2.79 -9.63
CA ALA A 31 -31.35 -3.66 -9.97
C ALA A 31 -29.98 -3.08 -9.58
N GLY A 32 -29.93 -1.84 -9.07
CA GLY A 32 -28.67 -1.15 -8.79
C GLY A 32 -27.79 -0.97 -10.03
N ALA A 33 -28.38 -0.82 -11.22
CA ALA A 33 -27.67 -0.76 -12.49
C ALA A 33 -28.04 0.46 -13.33
N ALA A 34 -27.08 0.99 -14.08
CA ALA A 34 -27.29 2.02 -15.09
C ALA A 34 -27.12 1.42 -16.49
N VAL A 35 -27.96 1.83 -17.44
CA VAL A 35 -27.73 1.56 -18.86
C VAL A 35 -26.87 2.69 -19.40
N VAL A 36 -25.63 2.38 -19.77
CA VAL A 36 -24.65 3.37 -20.22
C VAL A 36 -24.38 3.15 -21.70
N ASN A 37 -24.47 4.21 -22.51
CA ASN A 37 -23.94 4.20 -23.87
C ASN A 37 -22.42 4.28 -23.80
N PHE A 38 -21.76 3.18 -24.13
CA PHE A 38 -20.32 3.04 -24.10
C PHE A 38 -19.85 2.48 -25.44
N ALA A 39 -18.92 3.19 -26.10
CA ALA A 39 -18.46 2.87 -27.46
C ALA A 39 -19.61 2.67 -28.47
N GLY A 40 -20.68 3.47 -28.36
CA GLY A 40 -21.84 3.43 -29.25
C GLY A 40 -22.86 2.33 -28.93
N LYS A 41 -22.67 1.54 -27.86
CA LYS A 41 -23.59 0.47 -27.44
C LYS A 41 -24.17 0.76 -26.06
N ASN A 42 -25.45 0.47 -25.87
CA ASN A 42 -26.10 0.54 -24.57
C ASN A 42 -25.78 -0.74 -23.78
N VAL A 43 -25.03 -0.60 -22.69
CA VAL A 43 -24.60 -1.70 -21.82
C VAL A 43 -25.16 -1.46 -20.42
N ALA A 44 -25.85 -2.45 -19.86
CA ALA A 44 -26.27 -2.42 -18.47
C ALA A 44 -25.05 -2.70 -17.58
N MET A 45 -24.75 -1.77 -16.66
CA MET A 45 -23.59 -1.82 -15.78
C MET A 45 -24.05 -1.67 -14.33
N PRO A 46 -23.59 -2.53 -13.41
CA PRO A 46 -23.77 -2.30 -11.98
C PRO A 46 -23.17 -0.95 -11.55
N MET A 47 -23.83 -0.25 -10.64
CA MET A 47 -23.36 1.02 -10.09
C MET A 47 -22.55 0.77 -8.81
N VAL A 48 -21.35 1.35 -8.72
CA VAL A 48 -20.44 1.21 -7.56
C VAL A 48 -20.29 2.52 -6.77
N GLY A 49 -20.79 3.63 -7.32
CA GLY A 49 -20.81 4.96 -6.67
C GLY A 49 -22.18 5.62 -6.77
N THR A 50 -22.18 6.96 -6.71
CA THR A 50 -23.41 7.76 -6.91
C THR A 50 -24.00 7.47 -8.29
N ALA A 51 -25.30 7.21 -8.34
CA ALA A 51 -25.99 6.95 -9.60
C ALA A 51 -25.96 8.18 -10.52
N PRO A 52 -25.55 8.06 -11.79
CA PRO A 52 -25.62 9.17 -12.74
C PRO A 52 -27.07 9.44 -13.14
N VAL A 53 -27.39 10.68 -13.52
CA VAL A 53 -28.71 11.02 -14.09
C VAL A 53 -28.74 10.63 -15.57
N PRO A 54 -29.89 10.18 -16.13
CA PRO A 54 -30.02 9.99 -17.58
C PRO A 54 -29.57 11.23 -18.36
N GLY A 55 -28.70 11.02 -19.35
CA GLY A 55 -28.05 12.09 -20.11
C GLY A 55 -26.66 12.48 -19.66
N GLN A 56 -26.29 12.15 -18.43
CA GLN A 56 -25.03 12.58 -17.83
C GLN A 56 -23.87 11.69 -18.27
N GLU A 57 -22.70 12.30 -18.46
CA GLU A 57 -21.47 11.53 -18.63
C GLU A 57 -21.13 10.80 -17.33
N CYS A 58 -20.68 9.55 -17.45
CA CYS A 58 -20.25 8.73 -16.34
C CYS A 58 -18.92 8.05 -16.63
N MET A 59 -18.20 7.75 -15.55
CA MET A 59 -16.99 6.94 -15.60
C MET A 59 -17.36 5.46 -15.62
N VAL A 60 -16.77 4.74 -16.56
CA VAL A 60 -16.91 3.29 -16.71
C VAL A 60 -15.58 2.64 -16.38
N GLY A 61 -15.59 1.65 -15.50
CA GLY A 61 -14.41 0.85 -15.15
C GLY A 61 -14.63 -0.63 -15.41
N LEU A 62 -13.59 -1.43 -15.17
CA LEU A 62 -13.68 -2.88 -15.12
C LEU A 62 -13.43 -3.35 -13.68
N TRP A 63 -14.35 -4.14 -13.14
CA TRP A 63 -14.17 -4.85 -11.88
C TRP A 63 -14.19 -6.34 -12.17
N ALA A 64 -13.08 -7.04 -11.89
CA ALA A 64 -12.92 -8.46 -12.18
C ALA A 64 -13.29 -8.83 -13.64
N GLY A 65 -13.00 -7.94 -14.60
CA GLY A 65 -13.32 -8.13 -16.02
C GLY A 65 -14.76 -7.76 -16.42
N HIS A 66 -15.62 -7.34 -15.49
CA HIS A 66 -16.98 -6.90 -15.77
C HIS A 66 -17.09 -5.37 -15.78
N PRO A 67 -17.82 -4.77 -16.75
CA PRO A 67 -17.99 -3.32 -16.79
C PRO A 67 -18.87 -2.83 -15.64
N VAL A 68 -18.41 -1.79 -14.96
CA VAL A 68 -19.11 -1.15 -13.85
C VAL A 68 -19.20 0.36 -14.08
N CYS A 69 -20.32 0.96 -13.67
CA CYS A 69 -20.50 2.41 -13.65
C CYS A 69 -19.97 2.95 -12.32
N LEU A 70 -18.87 3.69 -12.37
CA LEU A 70 -18.21 4.26 -11.19
C LEU A 70 -18.94 5.51 -10.66
N GLY A 71 -19.76 6.12 -11.50
CA GLY A 71 -20.58 7.30 -11.15
C GLY A 71 -20.47 8.41 -12.18
N PRO A 72 -21.14 9.55 -11.96
CA PRO A 72 -21.09 10.69 -12.84
C PRO A 72 -19.67 11.25 -12.95
N LEU A 73 -19.31 11.72 -14.15
CA LEU A 73 -18.07 12.47 -14.35
C LEU A 73 -18.20 13.85 -13.70
N ALA A 74 -17.19 14.27 -12.94
CA ALA A 74 -17.15 15.62 -12.39
C ALA A 74 -16.99 16.62 -13.54
N HIS A 75 -17.86 17.63 -13.56
CA HIS A 75 -17.78 18.75 -14.48
C HIS A 75 -17.31 20.01 -13.75
N PRO A 76 -16.62 20.96 -14.41
CA PRO A 76 -16.15 22.17 -13.76
C PRO A 76 -17.35 23.03 -13.32
N SER A 77 -17.34 23.45 -12.06
CA SER A 77 -18.35 24.37 -11.52
C SER A 77 -18.06 25.84 -11.85
N LEU A 78 -16.89 26.13 -12.43
CA LEU A 78 -16.40 27.46 -12.76
C LEU A 78 -15.80 27.48 -14.17
N GLY A 79 -15.80 28.66 -14.79
CA GLY A 79 -15.16 28.90 -16.07
C GLY A 79 -15.05 30.38 -16.40
N VAL A 80 -14.50 30.68 -17.57
CA VAL A 80 -14.35 32.03 -18.11
C VAL A 80 -15.04 32.17 -19.46
N VAL A 81 -15.67 33.32 -19.69
CA VAL A 81 -16.29 33.64 -20.98
C VAL A 81 -15.20 33.71 -22.06
N ALA A 82 -15.28 32.83 -23.06
CA ALA A 82 -14.31 32.75 -24.14
C ALA A 82 -14.65 33.71 -25.30
N GLY A 83 -15.90 34.18 -25.40
CA GLY A 83 -16.35 35.03 -26.50
C GLY A 83 -17.77 35.56 -26.33
N ALA A 84 -18.22 36.34 -27.31
CA ALA A 84 -19.55 36.95 -27.29
C ALA A 84 -20.68 35.89 -27.41
N PRO A 85 -21.86 36.15 -26.81
CA PRO A 85 -23.02 35.28 -26.99
C PRO A 85 -23.43 35.17 -28.46
N SER A 86 -23.82 33.96 -28.88
CA SER A 86 -24.41 33.68 -30.20
C SER A 86 -25.49 32.62 -30.08
N ASN A 87 -26.60 32.78 -30.79
CA ASN A 87 -27.72 31.83 -30.81
C ASN A 87 -28.25 31.44 -29.41
N GLY A 88 -28.32 32.40 -28.48
CA GLY A 88 -28.79 32.16 -27.11
C GLY A 88 -27.84 31.34 -26.24
N ARG A 89 -26.60 31.15 -26.66
CA ARG A 89 -25.55 30.47 -25.91
C ARG A 89 -24.28 31.31 -25.84
N ILE A 90 -23.48 31.06 -24.82
CA ILE A 90 -22.19 31.73 -24.63
C ILE A 90 -21.08 30.68 -24.53
N PRO A 91 -19.96 30.83 -25.26
CA PRO A 91 -18.83 29.93 -25.12
C PRO A 91 -18.10 30.23 -23.80
N ILE A 92 -17.99 29.22 -22.94
CA ILE A 92 -17.28 29.27 -21.66
C ILE A 92 -16.16 28.24 -21.68
N THR A 93 -14.92 28.66 -21.41
CA THR A 93 -13.83 27.73 -21.12
C THR A 93 -13.88 27.37 -19.63
N GLY A 94 -14.18 26.12 -19.32
CA GLY A 94 -14.15 25.61 -17.96
C GLY A 94 -12.74 25.56 -17.39
N ASP A 95 -12.62 25.43 -16.06
CA ASP A 95 -11.32 25.26 -15.40
C ASP A 95 -10.59 23.95 -15.76
N ASP A 96 -11.31 23.02 -16.39
CA ASP A 96 -10.72 21.84 -17.04
C ASP A 96 -10.08 22.14 -18.41
N GLY A 97 -10.12 23.39 -18.88
CA GLY A 97 -9.58 23.84 -20.16
C GLY A 97 -10.47 23.52 -21.36
N VAL A 98 -11.66 22.94 -21.15
CA VAL A 98 -12.59 22.58 -22.23
C VAL A 98 -13.58 23.71 -22.47
N THR A 99 -13.89 23.99 -23.73
CA THR A 99 -14.89 25.01 -24.08
C THR A 99 -16.27 24.39 -24.22
N TYR A 100 -17.21 24.95 -23.47
CA TYR A 100 -18.61 24.57 -23.42
C TYR A 100 -19.51 25.68 -23.97
N LEU A 101 -20.60 25.31 -24.63
CA LEU A 101 -21.64 26.25 -25.04
C LEU A 101 -22.75 26.27 -23.99
N ALA A 102 -22.69 27.25 -23.09
CA ALA A 102 -23.62 27.36 -21.98
C ALA A 102 -24.84 28.21 -22.36
N ALA A 103 -26.02 27.83 -21.88
CA ALA A 103 -27.17 28.73 -21.87
C ALA A 103 -26.96 29.81 -20.80
N TYR A 104 -27.56 30.98 -20.96
CA TYR A 104 -27.45 32.09 -20.00
C TYR A 104 -28.78 32.81 -19.87
N ASP A 105 -28.99 33.52 -18.76
CA ASP A 105 -30.16 34.40 -18.60
C ASP A 105 -29.98 35.66 -19.48
N PRO A 106 -30.85 35.90 -20.47
CA PRO A 106 -30.74 37.04 -21.38
C PRO A 106 -30.87 38.40 -20.67
N ASN A 107 -31.40 38.44 -19.45
CA ASN A 107 -31.55 39.68 -18.68
C ASN A 107 -30.26 40.11 -17.97
N VAL A 108 -29.23 39.27 -17.95
CA VAL A 108 -27.94 39.64 -17.40
C VAL A 108 -27.27 40.64 -18.36
N ALA A 109 -26.84 41.79 -17.82
CA ALA A 109 -26.11 42.83 -18.55
C ALA A 109 -24.95 42.24 -19.37
N SER A 110 -24.51 42.91 -20.43
CA SER A 110 -23.51 42.43 -21.42
C SER A 110 -22.41 41.51 -20.88
N TRP A 111 -22.10 40.44 -21.62
CA TRP A 111 -21.01 39.53 -21.30
C TRP A 111 -19.70 40.03 -21.90
N THR A 112 -18.61 39.93 -21.15
CA THR A 112 -17.26 40.35 -21.58
C THR A 112 -16.36 39.12 -21.62
N ALA A 113 -15.50 39.02 -22.63
CA ALA A 113 -14.50 37.95 -22.68
C ALA A 113 -13.55 38.03 -21.46
N GLY A 114 -13.18 36.88 -20.91
CA GLY A 114 -12.42 36.76 -19.67
C GLY A 114 -13.25 36.90 -18.39
N GLN A 115 -14.56 37.20 -18.49
CA GLN A 115 -15.43 37.27 -17.32
C GLN A 115 -15.53 35.91 -16.63
N ARG A 116 -15.31 35.89 -15.32
CA ARG A 116 -15.50 34.71 -14.49
C ARG A 116 -16.97 34.40 -14.27
N VAL A 117 -17.34 33.12 -14.38
CA VAL A 117 -18.73 32.66 -14.23
C VAL A 117 -18.83 31.37 -13.42
N ALA A 118 -19.96 31.20 -12.73
CA ALA A 118 -20.34 29.92 -12.15
C ALA A 118 -21.20 29.13 -13.13
N LEU A 119 -20.90 27.84 -13.28
CA LEU A 119 -21.60 26.91 -14.14
C LEU A 119 -22.47 25.99 -13.29
N MET A 120 -23.73 25.87 -13.67
CA MET A 120 -24.65 24.86 -13.16
C MET A 120 -24.93 23.84 -14.25
N TRP A 121 -24.70 22.57 -13.96
CA TRP A 121 -24.93 21.48 -14.88
C TRP A 121 -26.33 20.94 -14.67
N ALA A 122 -27.19 21.09 -15.68
CA ALA A 122 -28.52 20.49 -15.64
C ALA A 122 -28.37 18.97 -15.82
N GLY A 123 -28.69 18.19 -14.79
CA GLY A 123 -28.76 16.73 -14.90
C GLY A 123 -29.95 16.31 -15.76
N GLY A 124 -29.73 16.01 -17.03
CA GLY A 124 -30.76 15.52 -17.95
C GLY A 124 -30.18 15.20 -19.34
N ALA A 125 -30.89 14.39 -20.14
CA ALA A 125 -30.52 14.04 -21.51
C ALA A 125 -30.35 15.28 -22.38
N GLY A 126 -29.10 15.64 -22.68
CA GLY A 126 -28.74 16.85 -23.43
C GLY A 126 -28.52 18.11 -22.58
N GLY A 127 -28.45 17.98 -21.25
CA GLY A 127 -28.18 19.06 -20.33
C GLY A 127 -26.77 19.61 -20.47
N GLY A 128 -26.63 20.64 -21.30
CA GLY A 128 -25.43 21.47 -21.32
C GLY A 128 -25.34 22.35 -20.06
N PRO A 129 -24.19 23.00 -19.82
CA PRO A 129 -24.06 23.90 -18.71
C PRO A 129 -25.00 25.10 -18.89
N VAL A 130 -25.46 25.63 -17.77
CA VAL A 130 -26.15 26.93 -17.68
C VAL A 130 -25.24 27.84 -16.88
N VAL A 131 -25.02 29.06 -17.37
CA VAL A 131 -24.35 30.09 -16.57
C VAL A 131 -25.29 30.50 -15.45
N ALA A 132 -24.93 30.13 -14.22
CA ALA A 132 -25.74 30.38 -13.04
C ALA A 132 -25.64 31.86 -12.62
N VAL A 133 -24.40 32.38 -12.53
CA VAL A 133 -24.12 33.76 -12.13
C VAL A 133 -22.79 34.27 -12.69
N LYS A 134 -22.69 35.59 -12.85
CA LYS A 134 -21.40 36.29 -13.01
C LYS A 134 -20.70 36.39 -11.66
N LEU A 135 -19.40 36.15 -11.66
CA LEU A 135 -18.57 36.30 -10.46
C LEU A 135 -17.69 37.54 -10.61
N SER A 136 -17.62 38.37 -9.57
CA SER A 136 -16.75 39.55 -9.54
C SER A 136 -15.28 39.21 -9.28
N ALA A 137 -15.01 38.02 -8.75
CA ALA A 137 -13.69 37.46 -8.51
C ALA A 137 -13.81 35.93 -8.43
N ASP A 138 -12.68 35.24 -8.42
CA ASP A 138 -12.66 33.83 -8.01
C ASP A 138 -13.18 33.69 -6.57
N PRO A 139 -14.03 32.69 -6.29
CA PRO A 139 -14.33 32.36 -4.91
C PRO A 139 -13.02 32.04 -4.19
N ALA A 140 -12.91 32.47 -2.93
CA ALA A 140 -11.79 32.07 -2.09
C ALA A 140 -11.65 30.55 -2.16
N PRO A 141 -10.43 30.01 -2.29
CA PRO A 141 -10.24 28.58 -2.23
C PRO A 141 -10.97 28.06 -0.98
N PRO A 142 -11.73 26.95 -1.08
CA PRO A 142 -12.26 26.34 0.13
C PRO A 142 -11.10 26.16 1.11
N PRO A 143 -11.33 26.30 2.44
CA PRO A 143 -10.36 25.87 3.42
C PRO A 143 -9.91 24.47 2.99
N VAL A 144 -8.60 24.28 2.83
CA VAL A 144 -8.08 22.97 2.49
C VAL A 144 -8.61 22.05 3.57
N ASP A 145 -9.56 21.17 3.21
CA ASP A 145 -9.95 20.08 4.07
C ASP A 145 -8.62 19.41 4.43
N PRO A 146 -8.26 19.25 5.73
CA PRO A 146 -7.10 18.44 6.04
C PRO A 146 -7.35 17.14 5.30
N GLY A 147 -6.53 16.88 4.27
CA GLY A 147 -6.63 15.64 3.55
C GLY A 147 -6.63 14.49 4.56
N PRO A 148 -7.10 13.29 4.18
CA PRO A 148 -6.77 12.11 4.98
C PRO A 148 -5.28 12.23 5.35
N PRO A 149 -4.94 12.11 6.66
CA PRO A 149 -3.66 12.57 7.19
C PRO A 149 -2.56 12.17 6.22
N ASP A 150 -1.74 13.13 5.79
CA ASP A 150 -0.53 12.82 5.05
C ASP A 150 0.14 11.67 5.80
N ILE A 151 0.23 10.50 5.18
CA ILE A 151 1.17 9.48 5.62
C ILE A 151 2.51 10.12 5.29
N GLY A 152 3.02 10.92 6.22
CA GLY A 152 4.27 11.62 6.08
C GLY A 152 5.35 10.60 5.76
N GLY A 153 5.65 10.44 4.47
CA GLY A 153 6.79 9.69 3.96
C GLY A 153 8.10 10.45 4.14
N GLY A 154 8.21 11.21 5.23
CA GLY A 154 9.50 11.57 5.77
C GLY A 154 10.04 10.34 6.47
N ALA A 155 11.23 9.89 6.08
CA ALA A 155 11.84 8.69 6.63
C ALA A 155 11.93 8.84 8.16
N ALA A 156 11.09 8.11 8.89
CA ALA A 156 11.04 8.18 10.34
C ALA A 156 11.95 7.11 10.91
N THR A 157 12.78 7.48 11.89
CA THR A 157 13.54 6.47 12.64
C THR A 157 12.59 5.77 13.60
N ARG A 158 12.56 4.44 13.54
CA ARG A 158 11.70 3.58 14.33
C ARG A 158 12.55 2.56 15.07
N ASP A 159 12.30 2.42 16.37
CA ASP A 159 12.85 1.36 17.20
C ASP A 159 11.83 0.21 17.28
N LEU A 160 12.21 -0.96 16.79
CA LEU A 160 11.37 -2.15 16.74
C LEU A 160 11.96 -3.26 17.61
N PHE A 161 11.09 -3.99 18.31
CA PHE A 161 11.47 -5.11 19.15
C PHE A 161 10.77 -6.38 18.69
N PHE A 162 11.52 -7.44 18.49
CA PHE A 162 11.02 -8.74 18.04
C PHE A 162 11.38 -9.82 19.05
N ASP A 163 10.36 -10.47 19.58
CA ASP A 163 10.56 -11.63 20.45
C ASP A 163 10.83 -12.87 19.58
N ALA A 164 11.78 -13.70 20.01
CA ALA A 164 12.06 -14.96 19.33
C ALA A 164 10.83 -15.90 19.45
N ALA A 165 10.36 -16.42 18.33
CA ALA A 165 9.27 -17.39 18.26
C ALA A 165 9.69 -18.77 18.79
N TRP A 166 10.97 -19.11 18.67
CA TRP A 166 11.54 -20.32 19.24
C TRP A 166 13.03 -20.16 19.54
N SER A 167 13.54 -21.04 20.40
CA SER A 167 14.95 -21.24 20.66
C SER A 167 15.29 -22.72 20.75
N GLY A 168 16.55 -23.06 20.54
CA GLY A 168 17.04 -24.39 20.87
C GLY A 168 18.45 -24.66 20.37
N SER A 169 18.96 -25.86 20.69
CA SER A 169 20.31 -26.29 20.29
C SER A 169 20.36 -27.67 19.65
N GLN A 170 21.31 -27.81 18.72
CA GLN A 170 21.71 -29.05 18.06
C GLN A 170 23.14 -29.41 18.46
N ASN A 171 23.46 -30.70 18.40
CA ASN A 171 24.87 -31.11 18.35
C ASN A 171 25.38 -30.89 16.94
N GLY A 172 26.65 -30.51 16.79
CA GLY A 172 27.25 -30.26 15.49
C GLY A 172 28.72 -29.89 15.57
N SER A 173 29.34 -29.73 14.40
CA SER A 173 30.74 -29.33 14.27
C SER A 173 30.85 -28.24 13.21
N GLY A 174 31.74 -27.27 13.42
CA GLY A 174 31.76 -26.10 12.56
C GLY A 174 30.45 -25.31 12.70
N ASN A 175 30.02 -24.72 11.59
CA ASN A 175 28.81 -23.91 11.54
C ASN A 175 27.56 -24.71 11.19
N THR A 176 27.58 -26.05 11.31
CA THR A 176 26.48 -26.92 10.87
C THR A 176 26.10 -27.91 11.97
N GLY A 177 24.80 -27.92 12.31
CA GLY A 177 24.19 -28.85 13.25
C GLY A 177 23.84 -30.20 12.62
N ASN A 178 23.31 -31.11 13.43
CA ASN A 178 22.92 -32.46 13.03
C ASN A 178 21.43 -32.61 12.71
N GLY A 179 20.63 -31.53 12.80
CA GLY A 179 19.20 -31.53 12.54
C GLY A 179 18.30 -31.88 13.73
N ASN A 180 18.88 -32.35 14.84
CA ASN A 180 18.12 -32.82 16.01
C ASN A 180 18.26 -31.83 17.17
N PHE A 181 17.22 -31.01 17.37
CA PHE A 181 17.14 -30.11 18.52
C PHE A 181 16.87 -30.90 19.81
N TRP A 182 17.75 -30.77 20.80
CA TRP A 182 17.69 -31.56 22.03
C TRP A 182 17.35 -30.75 23.29
N THR A 183 17.27 -29.43 23.19
CA THR A 183 16.92 -28.52 24.28
C THR A 183 16.40 -27.20 23.74
N ASP A 184 15.65 -26.46 24.57
CA ASP A 184 15.17 -25.11 24.31
C ASP A 184 16.22 -24.04 24.65
N LEU A 185 17.25 -24.39 25.41
CA LEU A 185 18.39 -23.52 25.70
C LEU A 185 19.23 -23.28 24.44
N VAL A 186 19.92 -22.14 24.39
CA VAL A 186 20.81 -21.78 23.28
C VAL A 186 22.26 -21.97 23.72
N TYR A 187 22.87 -23.04 23.24
CA TYR A 187 24.25 -23.41 23.49
C TYR A 187 25.15 -22.86 22.39
N ALA A 188 26.28 -22.31 22.78
CA ALA A 188 27.39 -21.98 21.89
C ALA A 188 28.64 -22.66 22.45
N GLY A 189 28.89 -23.87 21.95
CA GLY A 189 29.98 -24.74 22.40
C GLY A 189 30.86 -25.21 21.23
N SER A 190 31.91 -25.97 21.55
CA SER A 190 32.77 -26.59 20.54
C SER A 190 32.04 -27.66 19.71
N SER A 191 31.04 -28.32 20.29
CA SER A 191 30.26 -29.39 19.65
C SER A 191 28.75 -29.12 19.61
N THR A 192 28.34 -27.87 19.84
CA THR A 192 26.93 -27.48 19.93
C THR A 192 26.69 -26.15 19.23
N LEU A 193 25.54 -26.07 18.57
CA LEU A 193 25.05 -24.86 17.93
C LEU A 193 23.67 -24.54 18.48
N GLY A 194 23.39 -23.27 18.69
CA GLY A 194 22.13 -22.77 19.21
C GLY A 194 21.51 -21.77 18.26
N GLY A 195 20.22 -21.50 18.39
CA GLY A 195 19.57 -20.47 17.61
C GLY A 195 18.32 -19.90 18.25
N TYR A 196 18.01 -18.67 17.88
CA TYR A 196 16.72 -18.01 18.08
C TYR A 196 16.09 -17.75 16.71
N GLY A 197 14.86 -18.20 16.50
CA GLY A 197 14.12 -17.92 15.26
C GLY A 197 13.00 -16.91 15.45
N TYR A 198 12.79 -16.04 14.46
CA TYR A 198 11.78 -14.98 14.46
C TYR A 198 10.68 -15.19 13.39
N GLY A 199 10.76 -16.29 12.63
CA GLY A 199 9.80 -16.60 11.58
C GLY A 199 9.77 -15.53 10.47
N THR A 200 8.57 -15.05 10.12
CA THR A 200 8.37 -14.00 9.12
C THR A 200 8.20 -12.60 9.72
N ALA A 201 8.02 -12.50 11.05
CA ALA A 201 7.60 -11.26 11.71
C ALA A 201 8.47 -10.04 11.37
N ILE A 202 9.80 -10.21 11.28
CA ILE A 202 10.71 -9.11 10.95
C ILE A 202 10.50 -8.62 9.51
N GLY A 203 10.39 -9.55 8.54
CA GLY A 203 10.17 -9.19 7.14
C GLY A 203 8.76 -8.69 6.85
N ASP A 204 7.77 -9.14 7.62
CA ASP A 204 6.40 -8.64 7.53
C ASP A 204 6.26 -7.22 8.13
N THR A 205 7.19 -6.80 9.00
CA THR A 205 7.12 -5.52 9.73
C THR A 205 8.00 -4.44 9.13
N ILE A 206 9.20 -4.80 8.64
CA ILE A 206 10.18 -3.84 8.13
C ILE A 206 10.13 -3.86 6.59
N PRO A 207 9.73 -2.76 5.92
CA PRO A 207 9.72 -2.71 4.47
C PRO A 207 11.09 -2.93 3.86
N ASP A 208 11.15 -3.54 2.68
CA ASP A 208 12.42 -3.83 1.98
C ASP A 208 13.27 -2.56 1.73
N GLY A 209 12.61 -1.42 1.49
CA GLY A 209 13.25 -0.13 1.29
C GLY A 209 13.80 0.55 2.55
N ALA A 210 13.53 0.00 3.76
CA ALA A 210 13.99 0.60 5.00
C ALA A 210 15.51 0.48 5.17
N SER A 211 16.14 1.54 5.67
CA SER A 211 17.57 1.51 5.99
C SER A 211 17.79 1.06 7.44
N ILE A 212 18.48 -0.07 7.63
CA ILE A 212 18.80 -0.58 8.96
C ILE A 212 20.00 0.20 9.53
N GLN A 213 19.79 0.87 10.65
CA GLN A 213 20.81 1.66 11.35
C GLN A 213 21.50 0.86 12.44
N GLN A 214 20.75 0.01 13.14
CA GLN A 214 21.26 -0.74 14.30
C GLN A 214 20.51 -2.06 14.45
N VAL A 215 21.24 -3.10 14.83
CA VAL A 215 20.69 -4.39 15.22
C VAL A 215 21.35 -4.81 16.52
N GLU A 216 20.55 -5.18 17.51
CA GLU A 216 21.03 -5.71 18.78
C GLU A 216 20.21 -6.93 19.17
N ILE A 217 20.85 -7.86 19.89
CA ILE A 217 20.17 -9.00 20.51
C ILE A 217 20.35 -8.94 22.01
N PHE A 218 19.27 -9.18 22.76
CA PHE A 218 19.34 -9.32 24.20
C PHE A 218 19.69 -10.77 24.54
N LEU A 219 20.82 -10.95 25.21
CA LEU A 219 21.27 -12.26 25.68
C LEU A 219 21.08 -12.35 27.19
N ASP A 220 20.42 -13.41 27.66
CA ASP A 220 20.38 -13.73 29.09
C ASP A 220 21.20 -15.00 29.34
N ALA A 221 22.47 -14.81 29.68
CA ALA A 221 23.42 -15.90 29.87
C ALA A 221 23.19 -16.60 31.21
N ARG A 222 22.89 -17.91 31.16
CA ARG A 222 22.97 -18.80 32.32
C ARG A 222 24.41 -19.13 32.66
N GLN A 223 25.21 -19.30 31.62
CA GLN A 223 26.61 -19.66 31.72
C GLN A 223 27.35 -18.99 30.58
N ALA A 224 28.51 -18.43 30.88
CA ALA A 224 29.32 -17.72 29.92
C ALA A 224 30.78 -17.95 30.31
N LEU A 225 31.40 -18.97 29.72
CA LEU A 225 32.79 -19.36 30.00
C LEU A 225 33.67 -19.22 28.76
N TYR A 226 34.94 -18.92 29.02
CA TYR A 226 36.00 -18.78 28.02
C TYR A 226 35.80 -17.56 27.12
N SER A 227 35.82 -17.74 25.80
CA SER A 227 35.64 -16.66 24.84
C SER A 227 34.16 -16.47 24.43
N GLY A 228 33.88 -15.33 23.81
CA GLY A 228 32.53 -14.98 23.35
C GLY A 228 32.04 -15.86 22.18
N PRO A 229 30.74 -16.11 22.05
CA PRO A 229 30.20 -16.93 20.97
C PRO A 229 30.37 -16.25 19.60
N ASN A 230 30.43 -17.05 18.53
CA ASN A 230 30.24 -16.51 17.18
C ASN A 230 28.74 -16.52 16.87
N ILE A 231 28.19 -15.33 16.60
CA ILE A 231 26.78 -15.12 16.31
C ILE A 231 26.63 -14.85 14.81
N GLY A 232 25.78 -15.61 14.14
CA GLY A 232 25.50 -15.50 12.71
C GLY A 232 24.01 -15.57 12.41
N LEU A 233 23.67 -15.85 11.17
CA LEU A 233 22.30 -15.96 10.68
C LEU A 233 21.97 -17.39 10.27
N HIS A 234 20.70 -17.79 10.38
CA HIS A 234 20.21 -19.07 9.85
C HIS A 234 18.88 -18.90 9.09
N THR A 235 18.46 -19.95 8.36
CA THR A 235 17.26 -19.96 7.52
C THR A 235 16.06 -20.67 8.15
N LEU A 236 16.25 -21.40 9.25
CA LEU A 236 15.19 -22.18 9.87
C LEU A 236 14.04 -21.31 10.40
N ILE A 237 12.80 -21.64 10.01
CA ILE A 237 11.57 -20.97 10.45
C ILE A 237 11.11 -21.50 11.81
N ASN A 238 11.34 -22.78 12.07
CA ASN A 238 10.98 -23.49 13.29
C ASN A 238 12.11 -24.47 13.68
N ARG A 239 11.92 -25.27 14.73
CA ARG A 239 12.88 -26.28 15.20
C ARG A 239 12.92 -27.55 14.35
N GLN A 240 12.93 -27.41 13.03
CA GLN A 240 13.01 -28.54 12.09
C GLN A 240 14.13 -28.29 11.07
N GLY A 241 14.91 -29.33 10.78
CA GLY A 241 16.01 -29.27 9.83
C GLY A 241 17.35 -28.89 10.46
N VAL A 242 18.37 -28.77 9.61
CA VAL A 242 19.77 -28.55 10.03
C VAL A 242 20.03 -27.08 10.28
N LEU A 243 20.46 -26.75 11.50
CA LEU A 243 20.87 -25.39 11.83
C LEU A 243 22.23 -25.10 11.18
N THR A 244 22.28 -24.14 10.27
CA THR A 244 23.54 -23.65 9.68
C THR A 244 23.72 -22.17 10.02
N VAL A 245 24.88 -21.81 10.57
CA VAL A 245 25.19 -20.46 11.04
C VAL A 245 26.13 -19.77 10.06
N ASP A 246 25.59 -18.85 9.28
CA ASP A 246 26.33 -18.10 8.27
C ASP A 246 26.72 -16.70 8.77
N GLN A 247 27.74 -16.09 8.14
CA GLN A 247 28.18 -14.71 8.42
C GLN A 247 28.51 -14.46 9.90
N ALA A 248 29.05 -15.47 10.58
CA ALA A 248 29.25 -15.43 12.01
C ALA A 248 30.30 -14.37 12.42
N VAL A 249 29.97 -13.58 13.44
CA VAL A 249 30.86 -12.59 14.06
C VAL A 249 31.01 -12.89 15.55
N THR A 250 32.20 -12.70 16.10
CA THR A 250 32.42 -12.89 17.54
C THR A 250 31.76 -11.74 18.31
N VAL A 251 30.96 -12.09 19.33
CA VAL A 251 30.25 -11.13 20.17
C VAL A 251 30.73 -11.25 21.61
N ALA A 252 30.81 -10.11 22.32
CA ALA A 252 31.24 -10.07 23.71
C ALA A 252 30.37 -10.95 24.61
N LEU A 253 31.03 -11.69 25.50
CA LEU A 253 30.42 -12.64 26.43
C LEU A 253 29.50 -11.94 27.46
N GLY A 254 28.55 -12.68 28.03
CA GLY A 254 27.69 -12.23 29.15
C GLY A 254 26.28 -11.80 28.74
N SER A 255 25.53 -11.27 29.72
CA SER A 255 24.12 -10.87 29.54
C SER A 255 23.96 -9.40 29.09
N GLY A 256 22.78 -9.08 28.58
CA GLY A 256 22.36 -7.75 28.14
C GLY A 256 22.29 -7.61 26.62
N TRP A 257 22.06 -6.39 26.15
CA TRP A 257 22.09 -6.06 24.73
C TRP A 257 23.49 -6.22 24.15
N ARG A 258 23.56 -6.82 22.96
CA ARG A 258 24.77 -7.01 22.18
C ARG A 258 24.55 -6.53 20.77
N GLY A 259 25.40 -5.62 20.30
CA GLY A 259 25.40 -5.14 18.93
C GLY A 259 25.73 -6.24 17.94
N LEU A 260 24.97 -6.29 16.85
CA LEU A 260 25.18 -7.16 15.70
C LEU A 260 25.42 -6.30 14.45
N PRO A 261 26.04 -6.85 13.39
CA PRO A 261 26.21 -6.13 12.14
C PRO A 261 24.86 -5.68 11.56
N ALA A 262 24.75 -4.43 11.11
CA ALA A 262 23.50 -3.91 10.52
C ALA A 262 23.00 -4.76 9.33
N GLY A 263 23.93 -5.34 8.56
CA GLY A 263 23.63 -6.26 7.47
C GLY A 263 22.85 -7.51 7.89
N PHE A 264 22.83 -7.88 9.17
CA PHE A 264 21.94 -8.95 9.67
C PHE A 264 20.48 -8.53 9.57
N GLY A 265 20.17 -7.28 9.88
CA GLY A 265 18.82 -6.73 9.74
C GLY A 265 18.36 -6.71 8.28
N ASP A 266 19.25 -6.41 7.34
CA ASP A 266 18.94 -6.44 5.90
C ASP A 266 18.59 -7.86 5.41
N GLN A 267 19.26 -8.88 5.94
CA GLN A 267 18.97 -10.28 5.60
C GLN A 267 17.69 -10.79 6.27
N LEU A 268 17.37 -10.30 7.48
CA LEU A 268 16.15 -10.66 8.21
C LEU A 268 14.91 -9.97 7.63
N LYS A 269 15.00 -8.69 7.23
CA LYS A 269 13.87 -7.94 6.63
C LYS A 269 13.45 -8.52 5.27
N THR A 270 14.41 -8.92 4.44
CA THR A 270 14.12 -9.54 3.13
C THR A 270 13.63 -10.99 3.25
N GLY A 271 13.68 -11.57 4.46
CA GLY A 271 13.35 -12.97 4.70
C GLY A 271 14.36 -13.97 4.13
N ALA A 272 15.51 -13.51 3.64
CA ALA A 272 16.63 -14.37 3.24
C ALA A 272 17.14 -15.20 4.43
N ARG A 273 17.03 -14.64 5.65
CA ARG A 273 17.32 -15.29 6.92
C ARG A 273 16.11 -15.19 7.84
N ARG A 274 16.01 -16.12 8.79
CA ARG A 274 14.84 -16.31 9.67
C ARG A 274 15.19 -16.32 11.15
N GLY A 275 16.47 -16.22 11.48
CA GLY A 275 16.93 -16.24 12.86
C GLY A 275 18.40 -15.96 13.04
N ILE A 276 18.77 -15.85 14.31
CA ILE A 276 20.13 -15.62 14.80
C ILE A 276 20.68 -16.95 15.31
N GLY A 277 21.79 -17.39 14.75
CA GLY A 277 22.48 -18.61 15.10
C GLY A 277 23.71 -18.35 15.96
N PHE A 278 24.07 -19.33 16.78
CA PHE A 278 25.21 -19.29 17.69
C PHE A 278 26.07 -20.51 17.41
N ALA A 279 27.35 -20.27 17.14
CA ALA A 279 28.34 -21.30 16.87
C ALA A 279 29.62 -20.99 17.65
N HIS A 280 30.20 -22.01 18.28
CA HIS A 280 31.56 -21.97 18.81
C HIS A 280 31.89 -20.73 19.67
N GLY A 281 33.16 -20.39 19.76
CA GLY A 281 33.63 -19.21 20.46
C GLY A 281 33.83 -19.43 21.96
N GLY A 282 33.27 -20.44 22.60
CA GLY A 282 33.53 -20.73 24.02
C GLY A 282 32.63 -21.84 24.55
N TYR A 283 32.16 -21.68 25.79
CA TYR A 283 31.05 -22.46 26.34
C TYR A 283 30.04 -21.51 26.97
N SER A 284 29.08 -21.08 26.15
CA SER A 284 27.99 -20.19 26.58
C SER A 284 26.65 -20.90 26.48
N ILE A 285 25.79 -20.67 27.46
CA ILE A 285 24.42 -21.15 27.51
C ILE A 285 23.52 -19.97 27.81
N PHE A 286 22.59 -19.68 26.90
CA PHE A 286 21.59 -18.62 27.05
C PHE A 286 20.21 -19.21 27.32
N ASN A 287 19.38 -18.44 28.02
CA ASN A 287 18.02 -18.83 28.35
C ASN A 287 17.14 -19.04 27.11
N PRO A 288 16.06 -19.83 27.22
CA PRO A 288 15.14 -20.03 26.11
C PRO A 288 14.46 -18.73 25.67
N ALA A 289 13.92 -18.73 24.45
CA ALA A 289 13.08 -17.65 23.95
C ALA A 289 11.93 -17.35 24.93
N GLY A 290 11.66 -16.07 25.16
CA GLY A 290 10.60 -15.61 26.06
C GLY A 290 10.96 -15.58 27.55
N VAL A 291 12.08 -16.16 27.97
CA VAL A 291 12.57 -16.06 29.36
C VAL A 291 13.47 -14.84 29.48
N ASN A 292 13.10 -13.88 30.35
CA ASN A 292 13.88 -12.65 30.62
C ASN A 292 14.31 -11.88 29.35
N GLN A 293 13.50 -11.91 28.29
CA GLN A 293 13.80 -11.31 26.98
C GLN A 293 14.98 -11.96 26.25
N SER A 294 15.45 -13.14 26.65
CA SER A 294 16.54 -13.83 25.95
C SER A 294 16.16 -14.10 24.51
N GLY A 295 17.04 -13.70 23.59
CA GLY A 295 16.81 -13.80 22.16
C GLY A 295 15.93 -12.69 21.59
N ARG A 296 15.53 -11.68 22.36
CA ARG A 296 14.80 -10.53 21.82
C ARG A 296 15.72 -9.70 20.92
N LEU A 297 15.25 -9.34 19.74
CA LEU A 297 15.98 -8.52 18.77
C LEU A 297 15.48 -7.08 18.86
N HIS A 298 16.39 -6.12 18.88
CA HIS A 298 16.11 -4.70 18.70
C HIS A 298 16.65 -4.26 17.35
N VAL A 299 15.80 -3.66 16.53
CA VAL A 299 16.17 -3.15 15.20
C VAL A 299 15.76 -1.69 15.11
N ARG A 300 16.75 -0.82 14.90
CA ARG A 300 16.51 0.58 14.55
C ARG A 300 16.62 0.73 13.05
N ALA A 301 15.57 1.23 12.42
CA ALA A 301 15.56 1.47 10.98
C ALA A 301 14.81 2.74 10.61
N THR A 302 15.06 3.26 9.41
CA THR A 302 14.49 4.52 8.92
C THR A 302 13.72 4.28 7.63
N TRP A 303 12.42 4.63 7.63
CA TRP A 303 11.52 4.62 6.46
C TRP A 303 10.23 5.41 6.73
#